data_AF-A0A7X7LJC7-F1
#
_entry.id   AF-A0A7X7LJC7-F1
#
_cell.length_a   1.000
_cell.length_b   1.000
_cell.length_c   1.000
_cell.angle_alpha   90.00
_cell.angle_beta   90.00
_cell.angle_gamma   90.00
#
_symmetry.space_group_name_H-M   'P 1'
#
loop_
_entity.id
_entity.type
_entity.pdbx_description
1 polymer ?
#
loop_
_entity_poly.entity_id
_entity_poly.type
_entity_poly.pdbx_seq_one_letter_code
_entity_poly.pdbx_strand_id
1 'polypeptide(L)' 'MNLKIDAFTLCGPVRRINQDGILLHQEIITEGGLDFDVHLTAENPCVVAVADGMGGHLGGEVASGMVLASLNQFAG' A
#
# COMPACT_ATOMS: atom_id res chain seq x y z
N MET A 1 -7.65 19.89 -4.74
CA MET A 1 -7.55 19.13 -6.01
C MET A 1 -8.27 17.81 -5.82
N ASN A 2 -9.14 17.38 -6.74
CA ASN A 2 -9.76 16.06 -6.65
C ASN A 2 -8.81 15.02 -7.26
N LEU A 3 -8.53 13.96 -6.51
CA LEU A 3 -7.74 12.83 -6.97
C LEU A 3 -8.59 11.57 -6.83
N LYS A 4 -8.69 10.81 -7.92
CA LYS A 4 -9.27 9.48 -7.94
C LYS A 4 -8.15 8.48 -8.14
N ILE A 5 -8.10 7.45 -7.30
CA ILE A 5 -7.06 6.43 -7.30
C ILE A 5 -7.72 5.07 -7.26
N ASP A 6 -7.41 4.23 -8.24
CA ASP A 6 -7.78 2.82 -8.23
C ASP A 6 -6.49 2.02 -8.02
N ALA A 7 -6.43 1.19 -6.99
CA ALA A 7 -5.24 0.44 -6.60
C ALA A 7 -5.58 -1.03 -6.37
N PHE A 8 -4.67 -1.94 -6.75
CA PHE A 8 -4.82 -3.36 -6.45
C PHE A 8 -3.48 -4.07 -6.36
N THR A 9 -3.42 -5.14 -5.58
CA THR A 9 -2.26 -6.02 -5.45
C THR A 9 -2.72 -7.47 -5.34
N LEU A 10 -1.95 -8.38 -5.95
CA LEU A 10 -2.29 -9.80 -6.05
C LEU A 10 -1.01 -10.64 -5.96
N CYS A 11 -1.11 -11.83 -5.36
CA CYS A 11 0.03 -12.76 -5.24
C CYS A 11 0.61 -13.25 -6.59
N GLY A 12 -0.23 -13.28 -7.63
CA GLY A 12 0.12 -13.89 -8.92
C GLY A 12 0.22 -15.43 -8.86
N PRO A 13 0.70 -16.10 -9.93
CA PRO A 13 0.57 -17.55 -10.07
C PRO A 13 1.73 -18.37 -9.48
N VAL A 14 2.87 -17.74 -9.15
CA VAL A 14 4.10 -18.45 -8.76
C VAL A 14 4.26 -18.52 -7.24
N ARG A 15 3.96 -17.43 -6.54
CA ARG A 15 4.12 -17.33 -5.09
C ARG A 15 2.89 -17.93 -4.38
N ARG A 16 3.07 -18.31 -3.11
CA ARG A 16 1.97 -18.76 -2.24
C ARG A 16 1.40 -17.64 -1.37
N ILE A 17 2.17 -16.58 -1.16
CA ILE A 17 1.87 -15.45 -0.30
C ILE A 17 2.21 -14.20 -1.08
N ASN A 18 1.28 -13.25 -1.13
CA ASN A 18 1.56 -11.93 -1.68
C ASN A 18 2.52 -11.20 -0.74
N GLN A 19 3.67 -10.80 -1.26
CA GLN A 19 4.70 -10.09 -0.49
C GLN A 19 4.66 -8.58 -0.75
N ASP A 20 3.78 -8.16 -1.65
CA ASP A 20 3.61 -6.79 -2.05
C ASP A 20 2.52 -6.14 -1.18
N GLY A 21 2.54 -4.83 -1.07
CA GLY A 21 1.51 -4.09 -0.37
C GLY A 21 1.39 -2.66 -0.88
N ILE A 22 0.23 -2.06 -0.67
CA ILE A 22 -0.07 -0.69 -1.07
C ILE A 22 -0.56 0.05 0.16
N LEU A 23 -0.01 1.24 0.41
CA LEU A 23 -0.56 2.24 1.32
C LEU A 23 -1.29 3.28 0.46
N LEU A 24 -2.55 3.50 0.77
CA LEU A 24 -3.40 4.51 0.15
C LEU A 24 -4.13 5.24 1.27
N HIS A 25 -3.69 6.47 1.56
CA HIS A 25 -4.31 7.38 2.54
C HIS A 25 -4.81 6.67 3.82
N GLN A 26 -3.88 6.26 4.67
CA GLN A 26 -4.16 5.58 5.94
C GLN A 26 -4.67 4.14 5.85
N GLU A 27 -4.93 3.63 4.65
CA GLU A 27 -5.30 2.23 4.43
C GLU A 27 -4.14 1.46 3.80
N ILE A 28 -3.84 0.29 4.36
CA ILE A 28 -2.86 -0.64 3.78
C ILE A 28 -3.61 -1.85 3.24
N ILE A 29 -3.39 -2.18 1.97
CA ILE A 29 -3.91 -3.39 1.32
C ILE A 29 -2.77 -4.32 0.93
N THR A 30 -2.96 -5.61 1.17
CA THR A 30 -2.00 -6.68 0.84
C THR A 30 -2.57 -7.72 -0.11
N GLU A 31 -3.87 -7.65 -0.43
CA GLU A 31 -4.55 -8.48 -1.42
C GLU A 31 -5.82 -7.76 -1.88
N GLY A 32 -6.20 -7.93 -3.15
CA GLY A 32 -7.42 -7.32 -3.70
C GLY A 32 -7.20 -5.88 -4.15
N GLY A 33 -8.27 -5.09 -4.18
CA GLY A 33 -8.24 -3.71 -4.67
C GLY A 33 -9.06 -2.75 -3.83
N LEU A 34 -8.77 -1.46 -4.00
CA LEU A 34 -9.38 -0.33 -3.33
C LEU A 34 -9.56 0.81 -4.34
N ASP A 35 -10.76 1.36 -4.38
CA ASP A 35 -11.06 2.59 -5.09
C ASP A 35 -11.14 3.72 -4.06
N PHE A 36 -10.45 4.83 -4.33
CA PHE A 36 -10.36 5.94 -3.39
C PHE A 36 -10.47 7.29 -4.08
N ASP A 37 -11.45 8.07 -3.62
CA ASP A 37 -11.67 9.45 -4.05
C ASP A 37 -11.29 10.40 -2.90
N VAL A 38 -10.34 11.31 -3.15
CA VAL A 38 -9.89 12.28 -2.14
C VAL A 38 -9.87 13.70 -2.66
N HIS A 39 -10.36 14.61 -1.83
CA HIS A 39 -10.19 16.05 -2.02
C HIS A 39 -8.94 16.51 -1.30
N LEU A 40 -7.86 16.70 -2.06
CA LEU A 40 -6.58 17.19 -1.54
C LEU A 40 -6.68 18.68 -1.18
N THR A 41 -6.29 18.98 0.05
CA THR A 41 -6.08 20.35 0.57
C THR A 41 -4.65 20.48 1.10
N ALA A 42 -4.21 21.71 1.37
CA ALA A 42 -2.89 21.92 1.98
C ALA A 42 -2.76 21.31 3.40
N GLU A 43 -3.90 21.09 4.06
CA GLU A 43 -3.99 20.54 5.42
C GLU A 43 -4.22 19.02 5.43
N ASN A 44 -4.49 18.41 4.28
CA ASN A 44 -4.77 16.99 4.15
C ASN A 44 -3.89 16.37 3.04
N PRO A 45 -2.59 16.16 3.32
CA PRO A 45 -1.71 15.50 2.37
C PRO A 45 -2.14 14.04 2.18
N CYS A 46 -2.07 13.55 0.94
CA CYS A 46 -2.33 12.16 0.62
C CYS A 46 -0.99 11.45 0.38
N VAL A 47 -0.74 10.40 1.16
CA VAL A 47 0.40 9.49 0.95
C VAL A 47 -0.11 8.26 0.22
N VAL A 48 0.58 7.94 -0.87
CA VAL A 48 0.37 6.72 -1.65
C VAL A 48 1.74 6.07 -1.83
N ALA A 49 1.86 4.80 -1.46
CA ALA A 49 3.12 4.06 -1.56
C ALA A 49 2.87 2.60 -1.94
N VAL A 50 3.82 2.02 -2.66
CA VAL A 50 3.83 0.59 -3.02
C VAL A 50 5.12 0.01 -2.46
N ALA A 51 5.01 -1.11 -1.74
CA ALA A 51 6.14 -1.90 -1.29
C ALA A 51 6.17 -3.22 -2.05
N ASP A 52 7.28 -3.48 -2.75
CA ASP A 52 7.58 -4.75 -3.42
C ASP A 52 8.44 -5.60 -2.48
N GLY A 53 7.84 -6.65 -1.92
CA GLY A 53 8.47 -7.47 -0.89
C GLY A 53 9.56 -8.37 -1.45
N MET A 54 10.81 -7.92 -1.44
CA MET A 54 11.97 -8.72 -1.85
C MET A 54 12.59 -9.46 -0.64
N GLY A 55 11.87 -10.43 -0.09
CA GLY A 55 12.26 -11.06 1.19
C GLY A 55 13.28 -12.19 1.09
N GLY A 56 13.24 -13.02 0.04
CA GLY A 56 14.05 -14.25 -0.03
C GLY A 56 13.75 -15.23 1.13
N HIS A 57 12.96 -16.28 0.89
CA HIS A 57 12.48 -17.23 1.90
C HIS A 57 11.75 -16.56 3.10
N LEU A 58 10.46 -16.27 2.90
CA LEU A 58 9.41 -16.17 3.95
C LEU A 58 9.31 -14.89 4.81
N GLY A 59 9.71 -13.70 4.32
CA GLY A 59 9.48 -12.46 5.09
C GLY A 59 9.24 -11.18 4.30
N GLY A 60 8.98 -11.27 3.00
CA GLY A 60 8.76 -10.10 2.15
C GLY A 60 7.48 -9.34 2.53
N GLU A 61 6.42 -10.07 2.86
CA GLU A 61 5.15 -9.52 3.36
C GLU A 61 5.32 -8.80 4.70
N VAL A 62 6.20 -9.30 5.57
CA VAL A 62 6.51 -8.67 6.86
C VAL A 62 7.30 -7.38 6.62
N ALA A 63 8.31 -7.41 5.75
CA ALA A 63 9.10 -6.23 5.38
C ALA A 63 8.22 -5.14 4.76
N SER A 64 7.38 -5.50 3.77
CA SER A 64 6.43 -4.59 3.14
C SER A 64 5.45 -4.00 4.15
N GLY A 65 4.87 -4.83 5.03
CA GLY A 65 3.97 -4.38 6.08
C GLY A 65 4.62 -3.37 7.03
N MET A 66 5.86 -3.62 7.47
CA MET A 66 6.60 -2.71 8.34
C MET A 66 6.86 -1.36 7.68
N VAL A 67 7.33 -1.35 6.43
CA VAL A 67 7.62 -0.10 5.71
C VAL A 67 6.34 0.72 5.48
N LEU A 68 5.26 0.07 5.04
CA LEU A 68 3.99 0.75 4.80
C LEU A 68 3.40 1.29 6.12
N ALA A 69 3.49 0.54 7.22
CA ALA A 69 3.06 1.01 8.54
C ALA A 69 3.88 2.21 9.03
N SER A 70 5.20 2.23 8.78
CA SER A 70 6.05 3.38 9.09
C SER A 70 5.70 4.61 8.23
N LEU A 71 5.46 4.43 6.93
CA LEU A 71 5.06 5.52 6.04
C LEU A 71 3.68 6.07 6.41
N ASN A 72 2.80 5.22 6.93
CA ASN A 72 1.47 5.63 7.34
C ASN A 72 1.48 6.66 8.50
N GLN A 73 2.53 6.68 9.31
CA GLN A 73 2.69 7.68 10.37
C GLN A 73 2.89 9.11 9.82
N PHE A 74 3.19 9.25 8.52
CA PHE A 74 3.30 10.53 7.84
C PHE A 74 2.04 10.87 7.02
N ALA A 75 1.04 9.99 7.00
CA ALA A 75 -0.21 10.17 6.27
C ALA A 75 -1.30 10.90 7.08
N GLY A 76 -0.96 11.40 8.27
CA GLY A 76 -1.82 12.19 9.16
C GLY A 76 -1.00 13.12 10.04
#